data_AF-A0AAV4PPC3-F1
#
_entry.id   AF-A0AAV4PPC3-F1
#
_cell.length_a   1.000
_cell.length_b   1.000
_cell.length_c   1.000
_cell.angle_alpha   90.00
_cell.angle_beta   90.00
_cell.angle_gamma   90.00
#
_symmetry.space_group_name_H-M   'P 1'
#
loop_
_entity.id
_entity.type
_entity.pdbx_description
1 polymer ?
#
loop_
_entity_poly.entity_id
_entity_poly.type
_entity_poly.pdbx_seq_one_letter_code
_entity_poly.pdbx_strand_id
1 'polypeptide(L)'
;MTKLLKSLCKLFLFTIILVLILLGIAIFRAANLPKERLPVSCTSNDKDYISDKRGLSKRLSDVLKFQTVNYKDHDYNREELAKFIAYINKEFPRIHNTSFVTKEVVNGLSLLYHVQGANDKLRALYASWTSGCCSCRRRLLGCSSFQRPDKRRPHLGKRCHRFRFMILLRKILLSLISRSFLHISIKNLYKKTKEQK
;
A
#
# COMPACT_ATOMS: atom_id res chain seq x y z
N MET A 1 -44.34 -6.96 36.08
CA MET A 1 -42.96 -6.44 36.09
C MET A 1 -41.88 -7.47 35.70
N THR A 2 -42.08 -8.78 35.87
CA THR A 2 -41.07 -9.83 35.57
C THR A 2 -40.72 -10.02 34.07
N LYS A 3 -41.62 -9.65 33.14
CA LYS A 3 -41.39 -9.77 31.69
C LYS A 3 -40.41 -8.72 31.16
N LEU A 4 -40.39 -7.52 31.73
CA LEU A 4 -39.47 -6.43 31.36
C LEU A 4 -38.04 -6.73 31.81
N LEU A 5 -37.87 -7.23 33.04
CA LEU A 5 -36.57 -7.62 33.58
C LEU A 5 -35.92 -8.78 32.79
N LYS A 6 -36.72 -9.75 32.33
CA LYS A 6 -36.25 -10.84 31.46
C LYS A 6 -35.85 -10.37 30.05
N SER A 7 -36.43 -9.28 29.56
CA SER A 7 -36.09 -8.71 28.25
C SER A 7 -34.81 -7.90 28.29
N LEU A 8 -34.61 -7.11 29.36
CA LEU A 8 -33.38 -6.34 29.60
C LEU A 8 -32.18 -7.26 29.81
N CYS A 9 -32.34 -8.36 30.56
CA CYS A 9 -31.28 -9.34 30.78
C CYS A 9 -30.83 -10.02 29.47
N LYS A 10 -31.76 -10.30 28.54
CA LYS A 10 -31.43 -10.84 27.21
C LYS A 10 -30.67 -9.85 26.33
N LEU A 11 -31.01 -8.56 26.41
CA LEU A 11 -30.33 -7.51 25.67
C LEU A 11 -28.87 -7.37 26.15
N PHE A 12 -28.67 -7.37 27.47
CA PHE A 12 -27.35 -7.28 28.09
C PHE A 12 -26.47 -8.48 27.75
N LEU A 13 -27.06 -9.68 27.74
CA LEU A 13 -26.37 -10.91 27.36
C LEU A 13 -25.95 -10.88 25.88
N PHE A 14 -26.78 -10.31 25.00
CA PHE A 14 -26.45 -10.12 23.59
C PHE A 14 -25.29 -9.14 23.39
N THR A 15 -25.27 -8.04 24.15
CA THR A 15 -24.16 -7.07 24.10
C THR A 15 -22.85 -7.67 24.58
N ILE A 16 -22.86 -8.49 25.64
CA ILE A 16 -21.65 -9.18 26.13
C ILE A 16 -21.11 -10.13 25.06
N ILE A 17 -21.98 -10.94 24.43
CA ILE A 17 -21.58 -11.85 23.35
C ILE A 17 -20.97 -11.08 22.18
N LEU A 18 -21.56 -9.96 21.78
CA LEU A 18 -21.05 -9.13 20.69
C LEU A 18 -19.63 -8.60 20.99
N VAL A 19 -19.41 -8.10 22.20
CA VAL A 19 -18.10 -7.60 22.65
C VAL A 19 -17.06 -8.73 22.64
N LEU A 20 -17.41 -9.92 23.13
CA LEU A 20 -16.51 -11.08 23.11
C LEU A 20 -16.13 -11.51 21.69
N ILE A 21 -17.07 -11.45 20.74
CA ILE A 21 -16.80 -11.76 19.34
C ILE A 21 -15.84 -10.73 18.73
N LEU A 22 -16.05 -9.43 18.99
CA LEU A 22 -15.17 -8.38 18.48
C LEU A 22 -13.76 -8.49 19.07
N LEU A 23 -13.64 -8.79 20.36
CA LEU A 23 -12.37 -9.02 21.02
C LEU A 23 -11.65 -10.24 20.43
N GLY A 24 -12.39 -11.33 20.19
CA GLY A 24 -11.87 -12.54 19.54
C GLY A 24 -11.36 -12.26 18.14
N ILE A 25 -12.06 -11.46 17.35
CA ILE A 25 -11.60 -11.04 16.01
C ILE A 25 -10.34 -10.17 16.11
N ALA A 26 -10.27 -9.25 17.06
CA ALA A 26 -9.10 -8.40 17.27
C ALA A 26 -7.86 -9.22 17.65
N ILE A 27 -7.99 -10.14 18.60
CA ILE A 27 -6.91 -11.04 19.02
C ILE A 27 -6.52 -11.97 17.88
N PHE A 28 -7.49 -12.52 17.15
CA PHE A 28 -7.21 -13.37 16.00
C PHE A 28 -6.44 -12.61 14.93
N ARG A 29 -6.84 -11.37 14.62
CA ARG A 29 -6.12 -10.49 13.68
C ARG A 29 -4.72 -10.18 14.19
N ALA A 30 -4.57 -9.90 15.48
CA ALA A 30 -3.29 -9.58 16.11
C ALA A 30 -2.31 -10.77 16.04
N ALA A 31 -2.76 -11.97 16.41
CA ALA A 31 -1.94 -13.19 16.36
C ALA A 31 -1.59 -13.62 14.92
N ASN A 32 -2.43 -13.23 13.95
CA ASN A 32 -2.26 -13.57 12.54
C ASN A 32 -1.55 -12.50 11.71
N LEU A 33 -1.12 -11.40 12.34
CA LEU A 33 -0.27 -10.41 11.70
C LEU A 33 1.01 -11.13 11.23
N PRO A 34 1.35 -11.04 9.94
CA PRO A 34 2.62 -11.57 9.47
C PRO A 34 3.72 -10.86 10.27
N LYS A 35 4.57 -11.65 10.96
CA LYS A 35 5.75 -11.11 11.61
C LYS A 35 6.55 -10.35 10.58
N GLU A 36 6.72 -9.06 10.81
CA GLU A 36 7.59 -8.23 10.00
C GLU A 36 8.98 -8.86 10.07
N ARG A 37 9.52 -9.25 8.92
CA ARG A 37 10.89 -9.75 8.88
C ARG A 37 11.77 -8.54 9.07
N LEU A 38 12.40 -8.44 10.24
CA LEU A 38 13.47 -7.48 10.44
C LEU A 38 14.48 -7.69 9.30
N PRO A 39 14.90 -6.61 8.61
CA PRO A 39 15.91 -6.72 7.58
C PRO A 39 17.15 -7.39 8.18
N VAL A 40 17.64 -8.43 7.50
CA VAL A 40 18.86 -9.11 7.91
C VAL A 40 19.99 -8.07 7.90
N SER A 41 20.76 -8.00 8.98
CA SER A 41 21.92 -7.10 9.06
C SER A 41 22.89 -7.43 7.92
N CYS A 42 23.18 -6.45 7.07
CA CYS A 42 24.11 -6.63 5.96
C CYS A 42 25.53 -6.81 6.51
N THR A 43 26.17 -7.92 6.15
CA THR A 43 27.57 -8.17 6.52
C THR A 43 28.51 -7.74 5.40
N SER A 44 29.77 -7.45 5.73
CA SER A 44 30.79 -7.09 4.74
C SER A 44 31.09 -8.19 3.72
N ASN A 45 30.64 -9.42 3.98
CA ASN A 45 30.81 -10.58 3.13
C ASN A 45 29.64 -10.78 2.16
N ASP A 46 28.58 -9.97 2.27
CA ASP A 46 27.44 -10.06 1.38
C ASP A 46 27.84 -9.61 -0.03
N LYS A 47 27.36 -10.34 -1.05
CA LYS A 47 27.67 -10.03 -2.46
C LYS A 47 27.26 -8.60 -2.86
N ASP A 48 26.21 -8.09 -2.23
CA ASP A 48 25.65 -6.77 -2.49
C ASP A 48 26.11 -5.72 -1.47
N TYR A 49 27.16 -6.02 -0.69
CA TYR A 49 27.68 -5.09 0.31
C TYR A 49 28.28 -3.85 -0.36
N ILE A 50 27.58 -2.73 -0.22
CA ILE A 50 28.07 -1.43 -0.66
C ILE A 50 29.00 -0.87 0.41
N SER A 51 30.30 -1.07 0.22
CA SER A 51 31.30 -0.52 1.12
C SER A 51 31.33 1.01 1.09
N ASP A 52 31.37 1.63 2.28
CA ASP A 52 31.44 3.08 2.44
C ASP A 52 32.83 3.68 2.15
N LYS A 53 33.79 2.88 1.65
CA LYS A 53 35.10 3.37 1.20
C LYS A 53 35.03 4.50 0.17
N ARG A 54 33.90 4.62 -0.54
CA ARG A 54 33.66 5.66 -1.55
C ARG A 54 33.00 6.92 -0.99
N GLY A 55 32.84 7.03 0.33
CA GLY A 55 32.23 8.18 1.01
C GLY A 55 30.75 8.37 0.66
N LEU A 56 30.01 7.28 0.48
CA LEU A 56 28.60 7.33 0.06
C LEU A 56 27.72 7.86 1.18
N SER A 57 28.00 7.46 2.43
CA SER A 57 27.30 7.95 3.63
C SER A 57 27.45 9.47 3.78
N LYS A 58 28.67 9.97 3.62
CA LYS A 58 28.98 11.41 3.70
C LYS A 58 28.28 12.18 2.60
N ARG A 59 28.39 11.72 1.35
CA ARG A 59 27.72 12.38 0.22
C ARG A 59 26.22 12.44 0.39
N LEU A 60 25.60 11.36 0.85
CA LEU A 60 24.17 11.33 1.15
C LEU A 60 23.81 12.30 2.27
N SER A 61 24.59 12.30 3.35
CA SER A 61 24.39 13.20 4.49
C SER A 61 24.48 14.67 4.09
N ASP A 62 25.40 15.00 3.19
CA ASP A 62 25.55 16.35 2.65
C ASP A 62 24.40 16.72 1.70
N VAL A 63 23.90 15.76 0.90
CA VAL A 63 22.72 15.96 0.04
C VAL A 63 21.46 16.27 0.84
N LEU A 64 21.25 15.60 1.98
CA LEU A 64 20.07 15.78 2.81
C LEU A 64 19.95 17.19 3.42
N LYS A 65 21.03 17.98 3.39
CA LYS A 65 21.03 19.37 3.88
C LYS A 65 20.34 20.33 2.91
N PHE A 66 20.23 19.98 1.63
CA PHE A 66 19.55 20.81 0.63
C PHE A 66 18.03 20.66 0.77
N GLN A 67 17.32 21.79 0.90
CA GLN A 67 15.87 21.81 1.10
C GLN A 67 15.13 21.68 -0.24
N THR A 68 15.21 20.49 -0.84
CA THR A 68 14.55 20.16 -2.13
C THR A 68 13.10 19.68 -1.98
N VAL A 69 12.56 19.71 -0.74
CA VAL A 69 11.18 19.33 -0.45
C VAL A 69 10.23 20.33 -1.10
N ASN A 70 9.25 19.80 -1.83
CA ASN A 70 8.21 20.59 -2.47
C ASN A 70 6.93 20.54 -1.62
N TYR A 71 6.37 21.69 -1.24
CA TYR A 71 5.16 21.75 -0.41
C TYR A 71 3.87 21.77 -1.22
N LYS A 72 3.91 22.21 -2.48
CA LYS A 72 2.76 22.26 -3.40
C LYS A 72 3.21 22.07 -4.85
N ASP A 73 2.31 21.71 -5.74
CA ASP A 73 2.66 21.60 -7.16
C ASP A 73 3.25 22.93 -7.68
N HIS A 74 4.41 22.85 -8.34
CA HIS A 74 5.20 23.97 -8.85
C HIS A 74 5.78 24.96 -7.82
N ASP A 75 5.68 24.69 -6.51
CA ASP A 75 6.17 25.56 -5.43
C ASP A 75 7.48 25.03 -4.78
N TYR A 76 8.53 24.98 -5.58
CA TYR A 76 9.83 24.48 -5.15
C TYR A 76 10.89 25.59 -5.11
N ASN A 77 11.78 25.51 -4.12
CA ASN A 77 12.90 26.44 -3.99
C ASN A 77 13.93 26.20 -5.10
N ARG A 78 13.90 27.05 -6.12
CA ARG A 78 14.79 26.98 -7.30
C ARG A 78 16.26 27.17 -6.95
N GLU A 79 16.56 28.00 -5.96
CA GLU A 79 17.95 28.28 -5.56
C GLU A 79 18.57 27.07 -4.88
N GLU A 80 17.84 26.45 -3.95
CA GLU A 80 18.29 25.21 -3.29
C GLU A 80 18.44 24.07 -4.30
N LEU A 81 17.55 23.98 -5.28
CA LEU A 81 17.65 23.00 -6.35
C LEU A 81 18.88 23.25 -7.25
N ALA A 82 19.19 24.51 -7.57
CA ALA A 82 20.39 24.87 -8.32
C ALA A 82 21.68 24.52 -7.55
N LYS A 83 21.71 24.78 -6.23
CA LYS A 83 22.84 24.38 -5.36
C LYS A 83 23.00 22.86 -5.34
N PHE A 84 21.90 22.11 -5.27
CA PHE A 84 21.92 20.66 -5.33
C PHE A 84 22.48 20.13 -6.67
N ILE A 85 22.09 20.73 -7.79
CA ILE A 85 22.63 20.40 -9.12
C ILE A 85 24.13 20.68 -9.20
N ALA A 86 24.58 21.83 -8.70
CA ALA A 86 26.00 22.17 -8.62
C ALA A 86 26.78 21.16 -7.78
N TYR A 87 26.20 20.74 -6.64
CA TYR A 87 26.77 19.70 -5.79
C TYR A 87 26.91 18.36 -6.51
N ILE A 88 25.89 17.91 -7.25
CA ILE A 88 25.97 16.66 -8.04
C ILE A 88 27.10 16.74 -9.08
N ASN A 89 27.22 17.87 -9.79
CA ASN A 89 28.29 18.07 -10.78
C ASN A 89 29.69 18.00 -10.13
N LYS A 90 29.83 18.50 -8.90
CA LYS A 90 31.09 18.47 -8.16
C LYS A 90 31.45 17.08 -7.64
N GLU A 91 30.49 16.33 -7.11
CA GLU A 91 30.75 15.05 -6.45
C GLU A 91 30.91 13.88 -7.42
N PHE A 92 30.36 13.98 -8.63
CA PHE A 92 30.36 12.89 -9.61
C PHE A 92 31.08 13.22 -10.93
N PRO A 93 32.32 13.75 -10.90
CA PRO A 93 33.01 14.18 -12.11
C PRO A 93 33.31 13.01 -13.07
N ARG A 94 33.49 11.80 -12.53
CA ARG A 94 33.72 10.60 -13.34
C ARG A 94 32.55 10.25 -14.26
N ILE A 95 31.32 10.45 -13.79
CA ILE A 95 30.11 10.18 -14.59
C ILE A 95 29.93 11.27 -15.66
N HIS A 96 30.32 12.50 -15.35
CA HIS A 96 30.21 13.60 -16.31
C HIS A 96 31.33 13.63 -17.36
N ASN A 97 32.48 13.02 -17.06
CA ASN A 97 33.63 12.96 -17.96
C ASN A 97 33.66 11.70 -18.83
N THR A 98 32.75 10.74 -18.65
CA THR A 98 32.67 9.55 -19.50
C THR A 98 32.08 9.86 -20.88
N SER A 99 32.72 9.38 -21.94
CA SER A 99 32.34 9.64 -23.33
C SER A 99 30.96 9.10 -23.73
N PHE A 100 30.50 8.04 -23.06
CA PHE A 100 29.20 7.42 -23.31
C PHE A 100 28.06 8.06 -22.51
N VAL A 101 28.32 9.10 -21.72
CA VAL A 101 27.29 9.82 -20.95
C VAL A 101 27.19 11.25 -21.46
N THR A 102 26.01 11.63 -21.93
CA THR A 102 25.68 13.02 -22.28
C THR A 102 24.73 13.59 -21.24
N LYS A 103 25.00 14.82 -20.79
CA LYS A 103 24.21 15.53 -19.80
C LYS A 103 23.46 16.68 -20.46
N GLU A 104 22.15 16.74 -20.27
CA GLU A 104 21.29 17.84 -20.68
C GLU A 104 20.64 18.48 -19.44
N VAL A 105 20.55 19.80 -19.41
CA VAL A 105 19.88 20.53 -18.32
C VAL A 105 18.56 21.08 -18.84
N VAL A 106 17.45 20.54 -18.36
CA VAL A 106 16.11 20.96 -18.77
C VAL A 106 15.60 22.03 -17.81
N ASN A 107 15.19 23.18 -18.36
CA ASN A 107 14.62 24.31 -17.60
C ASN A 107 15.53 24.83 -16.46
N GLY A 108 16.85 24.60 -16.55
CA GLY A 108 17.84 25.01 -15.53
C GLY A 108 17.79 24.25 -14.20
N LEU A 109 16.84 23.31 -14.04
CA LEU A 109 16.46 22.74 -12.74
C LEU A 109 16.39 21.21 -12.75
N SER A 110 16.45 20.59 -13.93
CA SER A 110 16.43 19.14 -14.09
C SER A 110 17.68 18.68 -14.82
N LEU A 111 18.29 17.60 -14.32
CA LEU A 111 19.44 16.95 -14.96
C LEU A 111 18.95 15.70 -15.68
N LEU A 112 19.09 15.69 -17.01
CA LEU A 112 18.82 14.54 -17.85
C LEU A 112 20.14 13.90 -18.29
N TYR A 113 20.26 12.59 -18.09
CA TYR A 113 21.44 11.82 -18.48
C TYR A 113 21.09 10.85 -19.60
N HIS A 114 21.82 10.95 -20.70
CA HIS A 114 21.77 9.99 -21.79
C HIS A 114 22.98 9.07 -21.67
N VAL A 115 22.73 7.78 -21.43
CA VAL A 115 23.78 6.77 -21.34
C VAL A 115 23.72 5.91 -22.60
N GLN A 116 24.74 6.03 -23.44
CA GLN A 116 24.89 5.22 -24.65
C GLN A 116 25.29 3.79 -24.24
N GLY A 117 24.50 2.82 -24.69
CA GLY A 117 24.81 1.41 -24.52
C GLY A 117 25.76 0.94 -25.61
N ALA A 118 26.36 -0.26 -25.45
CA ALA A 118 27.25 -0.84 -26.46
C ALA A 118 26.57 -1.10 -27.83
N ASN A 119 25.24 -1.12 -27.87
CA ASN A 119 24.46 -1.35 -29.09
C ASN A 119 23.46 -0.20 -29.30
N ASP A 120 23.72 0.68 -30.27
CA ASP A 120 22.88 1.84 -30.58
C ASP A 120 21.50 1.46 -31.15
N LYS A 121 21.35 0.21 -31.61
CA LYS A 121 20.08 -0.34 -32.12
C LYS A 121 19.14 -0.84 -31.02
N LEU A 122 19.63 -0.98 -29.79
CA LEU A 122 18.78 -1.34 -28.66
C LEU A 122 18.06 -0.09 -28.19
N ARG A 123 16.74 -0.08 -28.39
CA ARG A 123 15.87 0.96 -27.85
C ARG A 123 16.18 1.12 -26.37
N ALA A 124 16.54 2.33 -25.97
CA ALA A 124 16.95 2.57 -24.60
C ALA A 124 15.88 2.09 -23.62
N LEU A 125 16.34 1.55 -22.49
CA LEU A 125 15.52 0.81 -21.51
C LEU A 125 14.37 1.62 -20.89
N TYR A 126 14.26 2.92 -21.18
CA TYR A 126 13.07 3.73 -20.91
C TYR A 126 11.85 3.38 -21.80
N ALA A 127 12.00 2.54 -22.81
CA ALA A 127 10.92 2.19 -23.74
C ALA A 127 10.23 0.84 -23.51
N SER A 128 10.58 0.09 -22.47
CA SER A 128 9.95 -1.20 -22.15
C SER A 128 9.27 -1.18 -20.79
N TRP A 129 8.30 -0.28 -20.64
CA TRP A 129 7.20 -0.44 -19.69
C TRP A 129 5.82 -0.48 -20.35
N THR A 130 5.75 -0.36 -21.68
CA THR A 130 4.49 -0.33 -22.44
C THR A 130 4.28 -1.52 -23.36
N SER A 131 5.25 -2.42 -23.55
CA SER A 131 5.04 -3.67 -24.29
C SER A 131 4.67 -4.83 -23.36
N GLY A 132 3.67 -4.60 -22.51
CA GLY A 132 2.80 -5.69 -22.08
C GLY A 132 1.78 -5.88 -23.19
N CYS A 133 1.88 -6.99 -23.92
CA CYS A 133 0.88 -7.43 -24.89
C CYS A 133 -0.55 -7.23 -24.35
N CYS A 134 -1.25 -6.24 -24.90
CA CYS A 134 -2.71 -6.23 -24.96
C CYS A 134 -3.10 -5.79 -26.37
N SER A 135 -3.29 -6.78 -27.24
CA SER A 135 -4.26 -6.63 -28.32
C SER A 135 -5.62 -6.41 -27.67
N CYS A 136 -6.04 -5.16 -27.56
CA CYS A 136 -7.43 -4.81 -27.27
C CYS A 136 -7.82 -3.57 -28.07
N ARG A 137 -8.38 -3.86 -29.24
CA ARG A 137 -9.17 -2.96 -30.06
C ARG A 137 -10.47 -2.59 -29.31
N ARG A 138 -10.58 -1.35 -28.82
CA ARG A 138 -11.85 -0.59 -28.59
C ARG A 138 -11.48 0.82 -28.09
N ARG A 139 -11.63 1.87 -28.89
CA ARG A 139 -12.87 2.61 -29.24
C ARG A 139 -13.52 3.28 -28.02
N LEU A 140 -13.21 4.58 -27.89
CA LEU A 140 -14.01 5.70 -27.40
C LEU A 140 -14.52 5.72 -25.94
N LEU A 141 -14.25 6.87 -25.30
CA LEU A 141 -14.86 7.50 -24.12
C LEU A 141 -14.27 7.19 -22.73
N GLY A 142 -13.78 8.25 -22.08
CA GLY A 142 -13.81 8.42 -20.62
C GLY A 142 -12.57 8.01 -19.84
N CYS A 143 -11.56 8.89 -19.77
CA CYS A 143 -10.47 8.77 -18.79
C CYS A 143 -10.90 9.36 -17.44
N SER A 144 -11.18 8.50 -16.47
CA SER A 144 -11.18 8.85 -15.05
C SER A 144 -10.37 7.82 -14.27
N SER A 145 -9.52 8.33 -13.37
CA SER A 145 -8.71 7.65 -12.34
C SER A 145 -7.53 6.76 -12.82
N PHE A 146 -6.34 7.36 -12.78
CA PHE A 146 -5.04 6.70 -12.81
C PHE A 146 -4.73 6.10 -11.42
N GLN A 147 -5.10 4.82 -11.22
CA GLN A 147 -4.66 4.04 -10.05
C GLN A 147 -3.31 3.40 -10.38
N ARG A 148 -2.25 3.72 -9.62
CA ARG A 148 -0.91 3.11 -9.78
C ARG A 148 -0.98 1.58 -9.62
N PRO A 149 -0.39 0.79 -10.53
CA PRO A 149 -0.28 -0.65 -10.35
C PRO A 149 0.86 -1.00 -9.39
N ASP A 150 0.52 -1.58 -8.24
CA ASP A 150 1.47 -2.21 -7.31
C ASP A 150 2.08 -3.45 -7.99
N LYS A 151 3.31 -3.31 -8.50
CA LYS A 151 4.11 -4.39 -9.05
C LYS A 151 4.76 -5.16 -7.90
N ARG A 152 4.08 -6.19 -7.38
CA ARG A 152 4.73 -7.31 -6.70
C ARG A 152 4.69 -8.56 -7.56
N ARG A 153 5.89 -9.01 -7.95
CA ARG A 153 6.14 -10.24 -8.68
C ARG A 153 5.61 -11.48 -7.94
N PRO A 154 5.32 -12.57 -8.67
CA PRO A 154 4.67 -13.74 -8.14
C PRO A 154 5.67 -14.64 -7.41
N HIS A 155 5.37 -15.01 -6.18
CA HIS A 155 5.89 -16.25 -5.61
C HIS A 155 4.75 -17.25 -5.47
N LEU A 156 4.99 -18.40 -6.06
CA LEU A 156 4.15 -19.58 -6.10
C LEU A 156 3.49 -19.87 -4.74
N GLY A 157 2.18 -20.05 -4.81
CA GLY A 157 1.55 -21.29 -4.37
C GLY A 157 1.55 -21.58 -2.87
N LYS A 158 0.73 -20.86 -2.09
CA LYS A 158 -0.13 -21.45 -1.04
C LYS A 158 -1.47 -20.72 -1.03
N ARG A 159 -2.37 -21.22 -1.88
CA ARG A 159 -3.72 -20.67 -2.10
C ARG A 159 -4.64 -21.10 -0.94
N CYS A 160 -5.23 -20.10 -0.29
CA CYS A 160 -6.62 -20.07 0.16
C CYS A 160 -7.17 -21.17 1.09
N HIS A 161 -6.90 -21.07 2.39
CA HIS A 161 -7.86 -21.49 3.43
C HIS A 161 -8.44 -20.32 4.25
N ARG A 162 -7.83 -19.12 4.17
CA ARG A 162 -8.23 -17.94 4.98
C ARG A 162 -9.53 -17.25 4.54
N PHE A 163 -9.97 -17.39 3.29
CA PHE A 163 -11.14 -16.65 2.78
C PHE A 163 -12.49 -17.34 3.04
N ARG A 164 -12.51 -18.67 3.21
CA ARG A 164 -13.76 -19.41 3.44
C ARG A 164 -14.33 -19.18 4.85
N PHE A 165 -13.48 -19.04 5.86
CA PHE A 165 -13.94 -18.91 7.26
C PHE A 165 -14.60 -17.55 7.53
N MET A 166 -14.07 -16.45 6.96
CA MET A 166 -14.68 -15.12 7.13
C MET A 166 -16.03 -14.97 6.42
N ILE A 167 -16.21 -15.59 5.24
CA ILE A 167 -17.49 -15.57 4.53
C ILE A 167 -18.53 -16.41 5.29
N LEU A 168 -18.12 -17.55 5.85
CA LEU A 168 -18.98 -18.39 6.67
C LEU A 168 -19.41 -17.68 7.96
N LEU A 169 -18.48 -17.01 8.65
CA LEU A 169 -18.79 -16.26 9.87
C LEU A 169 -19.78 -15.12 9.59
N ARG A 170 -19.62 -14.40 8.47
CA ARG A 170 -20.53 -13.31 8.07
C ARG A 170 -21.94 -13.84 7.75
N LYS A 171 -22.06 -14.99 7.10
CA LYS A 171 -23.37 -15.64 6.84
C LYS A 171 -24.03 -16.14 8.12
N ILE A 172 -23.26 -16.70 9.05
CA ILE A 172 -23.78 -17.17 10.35
C ILE A 172 -24.24 -15.99 11.19
N LEU A 173 -23.46 -14.89 11.25
CA LEU A 173 -23.87 -13.68 11.98
C LEU A 173 -25.15 -13.08 11.40
N LEU A 174 -25.25 -12.95 10.07
CA LEU A 174 -26.44 -12.41 9.41
C LEU A 174 -27.68 -13.30 9.62
N SER A 175 -27.50 -14.62 9.64
CA SER A 175 -28.57 -15.59 9.94
C SER A 175 -29.08 -15.46 11.38
N LEU A 176 -28.16 -15.33 12.35
CA LEU A 176 -28.52 -15.20 13.77
C LEU A 176 -29.22 -13.87 14.07
N ILE A 177 -28.81 -12.77 13.43
CA ILE A 177 -29.45 -11.46 13.58
C ILE A 177 -30.87 -11.49 13.00
N SER A 178 -31.07 -12.09 11.82
CA SER A 178 -32.38 -12.22 11.17
C SER A 178 -33.36 -13.07 12.00
N ARG A 179 -32.92 -14.23 12.50
CA ARG A 179 -33.77 -15.10 13.34
C ARG A 179 -34.16 -14.46 14.67
N SER A 180 -33.26 -13.69 15.27
CA SER A 180 -33.54 -12.98 16.52
C SER A 180 -34.60 -11.88 16.32
N PHE A 181 -34.52 -11.14 15.22
CA PHE A 181 -35.51 -10.13 14.85
C PHE A 181 -36.90 -10.75 14.57
N LEU A 182 -36.94 -11.86 13.83
CA LEU A 182 -38.20 -12.54 13.51
C LEU A 182 -38.92 -13.04 14.77
N HIS A 183 -38.17 -13.63 15.71
CA HIS A 183 -38.74 -14.20 16.92
C HIS A 183 -39.24 -13.13 17.92
N ILE A 184 -38.64 -11.93 17.92
CA ILE A 184 -39.14 -10.79 18.70
C ILE A 184 -40.43 -10.23 18.09
N SER A 185 -40.51 -10.14 16.75
CA SER A 185 -41.69 -9.60 16.06
C SER A 185 -42.93 -10.49 16.22
N ILE A 186 -42.78 -11.83 16.10
CA ILE A 186 -43.89 -12.78 16.23
C ILE A 186 -44.48 -12.78 17.66
N LYS A 187 -43.65 -12.64 18.70
CA LYS A 187 -44.14 -12.57 20.09
C LYS A 187 -44.92 -11.30 20.39
N ASN A 188 -44.58 -10.18 19.74
CA ASN A 188 -45.35 -8.94 19.89
C ASN A 188 -46.71 -9.03 19.18
N LEU A 189 -46.79 -9.69 18.02
CA LEU A 189 -48.06 -9.90 17.32
C LEU A 189 -49.02 -10.80 18.11
N TYR A 190 -48.52 -11.90 18.68
CA TYR A 190 -49.36 -12.82 19.46
C TYR A 190 -49.85 -12.23 20.80
N LYS A 191 -49.10 -11.28 21.37
CA LYS A 191 -49.51 -10.58 22.59
C LYS A 191 -50.64 -9.57 22.29
N LYS A 192 -50.59 -8.90 21.13
CA LYS A 192 -51.56 -7.88 20.74
C LYS A 192 -52.95 -8.46 20.43
N THR A 193 -53.03 -9.69 19.90
CA THR A 193 -54.30 -10.39 19.64
C THR A 193 -54.96 -10.97 20.89
N LYS A 194 -54.23 -11.11 22.01
CA LYS A 194 -54.76 -11.69 23.26
C LYS A 194 -55.33 -10.65 24.24
N GLU A 195 -55.14 -9.35 23.98
CA GLU A 195 -55.72 -8.25 24.76
C GLU A 195 -57.01 -7.68 24.11
N GLN A 196 -57.42 -8.17 22.94
CA GLN A 196 -58.65 -7.77 22.25
C GLN A 196 -59.77 -8.82 22.32
N LYS A 197 -59.63 -9.83 23.17
CA LYS A 197 -60.65 -10.86 23.43
C LYS A 197 -60.77 -11.07 24.93
#